data_AF-A0A1E3YJD3-F1
#
_entry.id   AF-A0A1E3YJD3-F1
#
_cell.length_a   1.000
_cell.length_b   1.000
_cell.length_c   1.000
_cell.angle_alpha   90.00
_cell.angle_beta   90.00
_cell.angle_gamma   90.00
#
_symmetry.space_group_name_H-M   'P 1'
#
loop_
_entity.id
_entity.type
_entity.pdbx_description
1 polymer ?
#
loop_
_entity_poly.entity_id
_entity_poly.type
_entity_poly.pdbx_seq_one_letter_code
_entity_poly.pdbx_strand_id
1 'polypeptide(L)'
;MRRVALLGVSVLLLFPVAVFAQSPWERAASNLEQTFTGPLARSLALVAIVIGGLLFMFGESGAKRQISGIVFGGGLALFAAQFLTWLF
;
A
#
# COMPACT_ATOMS: atom_id res chain seq x y z
N MET A 1 33.34 -29.89 -25.23
CA MET A 1 31.88 -29.95 -24.99
C MET A 1 31.51 -29.77 -23.50
N ARG A 2 32.04 -30.55 -22.55
CA ARG A 2 31.75 -30.38 -21.09
C ARG A 2 31.97 -28.95 -20.53
N ARG A 3 33.04 -28.25 -20.93
CA ARG A 3 33.33 -26.89 -20.44
C ARG A 3 32.32 -25.83 -20.89
N VAL A 4 31.77 -25.96 -22.09
CA VAL A 4 30.76 -25.04 -22.64
C VAL A 4 29.41 -25.24 -21.94
N ALA A 5 29.06 -26.50 -21.64
CA ALA A 5 27.87 -26.83 -20.85
C ALA A 5 27.95 -26.28 -19.42
N LEU A 6 29.13 -26.38 -18.79
CA LEU A 6 29.35 -25.82 -17.45
C LEU A 6 29.23 -24.29 -17.44
N LEU A 7 29.82 -23.60 -18.42
CA LEU A 7 29.69 -22.14 -18.55
C LEU A 7 28.24 -21.70 -18.81
N GLY A 8 27.50 -22.42 -19.66
CA GLY A 8 26.08 -22.14 -19.90
C GLY A 8 25.22 -22.28 -18.64
N VAL A 9 25.46 -23.33 -17.84
CA VAL A 9 24.76 -23.53 -16.56
C VAL A 9 25.14 -22.47 -15.52
N SER A 10 26.42 -22.10 -15.43
CA SER A 10 26.87 -21.04 -14.53
C SER A 10 26.26 -19.68 -14.87
N VAL A 11 26.16 -19.35 -16.16
CA VAL A 11 25.51 -18.12 -16.63
C VAL A 11 24.01 -18.15 -16.30
N LEU A 12 23.32 -19.27 -16.53
CA LEU A 12 21.89 -19.40 -16.23
C LEU A 12 21.57 -19.24 -14.73
N LEU A 13 22.46 -19.73 -13.85
CA LEU A 13 22.30 -19.65 -12.40
C LEU A 13 22.69 -18.29 -11.81
N LEU A 14 23.64 -17.58 -12.41
CA LEU A 14 24.12 -16.27 -11.92
C LEU A 14 23.32 -15.08 -12.51
N PHE A 15 22.62 -15.30 -13.62
CA PHE A 15 21.76 -14.29 -14.25
C PHE A 15 20.72 -13.66 -13.31
N PRO A 16 19.94 -14.42 -12.51
CA PRO A 16 18.95 -13.83 -11.61
C PRO A 16 19.59 -12.98 -10.50
N VAL A 17 20.79 -13.31 -10.02
CA VAL A 17 21.46 -12.56 -8.94
C VAL A 17 21.83 -11.14 -9.39
N ALA A 18 22.23 -10.97 -10.65
CA ALA A 18 22.53 -9.66 -11.22
C ALA A 18 21.27 -8.80 -11.46
N VAL A 19 20.15 -9.43 -11.83
CA VAL A 19 18.86 -8.73 -12.02
C VAL A 19 18.23 -8.32 -10.68
N PHE A 20 18.43 -9.11 -9.62
CA PHE A 20 17.96 -8.80 -8.27
C PHE A 20 18.93 -7.95 -7.44
N ALA A 21 20.04 -7.49 -8.01
CA ALA A 21 20.95 -6.52 -7.38
C ALA A 21 20.34 -5.11 -7.35
N GLN A 22 19.12 -4.98 -6.83
CA GLN A 22 18.51 -3.70 -6.53
C GLN A 22 19.36 -2.97 -5.48
N SER A 23 19.56 -1.68 -5.69
CA SER A 23 20.29 -0.86 -4.73
C SER A 23 19.60 -0.94 -3.35
N PRO A 24 20.35 -0.87 -2.24
CA PRO A 24 19.75 -0.86 -0.90
C PRO A 24 18.70 0.24 -0.74
N TRP A 25 18.90 1.35 -1.45
CA TRP A 25 18.00 2.50 -1.50
C TRP A 25 16.71 2.22 -2.29
N GLU A 26 16.77 1.53 -3.43
CA GLU A 26 15.56 1.09 -4.15
C GLU A 26 14.78 0.03 -3.38
N ARG A 27 15.47 -0.91 -2.71
CA ARG A 27 14.80 -1.86 -1.83
C ARG A 27 14.11 -1.16 -0.66
N ALA A 28 14.77 -0.17 -0.05
CA ALA A 28 14.17 0.63 1.01
C ALA A 28 12.95 1.43 0.51
N ALA A 29 13.03 2.02 -0.68
CA ALA A 29 11.91 2.73 -1.30
C ALA A 29 10.73 1.79 -1.57
N SER A 30 10.97 0.60 -2.14
CA SER A 30 9.92 -0.40 -2.40
C SER A 30 9.29 -0.94 -1.11
N ASN A 31 10.08 -1.16 -0.06
CA ASN A 31 9.56 -1.57 1.25
C ASN A 31 8.71 -0.47 1.90
N LEU A 32 9.08 0.81 1.76
CA LEU A 32 8.26 1.93 2.22
C LEU A 32 6.93 1.98 1.47
N GLU A 33 6.95 1.83 0.16
CA GLU A 33 5.75 1.82 -0.68
C GLU A 33 4.83 0.65 -0.31
N GLN A 34 5.37 -0.56 -0.09
CA GLN A 34 4.62 -1.71 0.42
C GLN A 34 4.06 -1.48 1.82
N THR A 35 4.78 -0.76 2.69
CA THR A 35 4.31 -0.45 4.05
C THR A 35 3.14 0.55 4.01
N PHE A 36 3.20 1.54 3.12
CA PHE A 36 2.14 2.54 2.93
C PHE A 36 0.93 2.03 2.15
N THR A 37 1.04 0.91 1.43
CA THR A 37 -0.07 0.29 0.69
C THR A 37 -0.61 -0.98 1.37
N GLY A 38 0.16 -1.57 2.30
CA GLY A 38 -0.13 -2.82 2.98
C GLY A 38 -1.00 -2.69 4.25
N PRO A 39 -0.79 -3.53 5.28
CA PRO A 39 -1.61 -3.58 6.48
C PRO A 39 -1.69 -2.25 7.25
N LEU A 40 -0.62 -1.45 7.19
CA LEU A 40 -0.56 -0.15 7.85
C LEU A 40 -1.56 0.84 7.22
N ALA A 41 -1.68 0.83 5.89
CA ALA A 41 -2.69 1.59 5.16
C ALA A 41 -4.11 1.25 5.62
N ARG A 42 -4.39 -0.05 5.83
CA ARG A 42 -5.69 -0.55 6.31
C ARG A 42 -6.03 0.02 7.69
N SER A 43 -5.05 -0.01 8.59
CA SER A 43 -5.23 0.50 9.95
C SER A 43 -5.51 2.01 9.97
N LEU A 44 -4.79 2.79 9.15
CA LEU A 44 -4.98 4.24 9.03
C LEU A 44 -6.33 4.60 8.41
N ALA A 45 -6.75 3.87 7.37
CA ALA A 45 -8.07 4.05 6.76
C ALA A 45 -9.19 3.78 7.78
N LEU A 46 -9.07 2.71 8.58
CA LEU A 46 -10.05 2.40 9.63
C LEU A 46 -10.14 3.50 10.69
N VAL A 47 -8.99 4.02 11.15
CA VAL A 47 -8.95 5.14 12.12
C VAL A 47 -9.60 6.40 11.54
N ALA A 48 -9.31 6.73 10.28
CA ALA A 48 -9.90 7.89 9.60
C ALA A 48 -11.43 7.78 9.47
N ILE A 49 -11.95 6.59 9.16
CA ILE A 49 -13.40 6.31 9.09
C ILE A 49 -14.05 6.52 10.46
N VAL A 50 -13.45 5.99 11.53
CA VAL A 50 -13.98 6.13 12.90
C VAL A 50 -14.02 7.61 13.32
N ILE A 51 -12.93 8.34 13.11
CA ILE A 51 -12.86 9.77 13.46
C ILE A 51 -13.84 10.58 12.60
N GLY A 52 -13.93 10.30 11.30
CA GLY A 52 -14.90 10.94 10.39
C GLY A 52 -16.35 10.71 10.83
N GLY A 53 -16.69 9.48 11.23
CA GLY A 53 -18.01 9.12 11.75
C GLY A 53 -18.34 9.82 13.07
N LEU A 54 -17.38 9.87 14.01
CA LEU A 54 -17.55 10.59 15.28
C LEU A 54 -17.76 12.09 15.07
N LEU A 55 -16.96 12.71 14.20
CA LEU A 55 -17.11 14.12 13.85
C LEU A 55 -18.45 14.42 13.14
N PHE A 56 -18.98 13.48 12.36
CA PHE A 56 -20.30 13.60 11.75
C PHE A 56 -21.42 13.52 12.78
N MET A 57 -21.28 12.64 13.76
CA MET A 57 -22.28 12.40 14.80
C MET A 57 -22.32 13.53 15.85
N PHE A 58 -21.17 14.11 16.18
CA PHE A 58 -21.03 15.20 17.16
C PHE A 58 -20.83 16.59 16.54
N GLY A 59 -20.86 16.71 15.22
CA GLY A 59 -20.78 17.99 14.52
C GLY A 59 -22.09 18.76 14.69
N GLU A 60 -22.08 19.81 15.50
CA GLU A 60 -23.18 20.78 15.61
C GLU A 60 -23.68 21.19 14.20
N SER A 61 -25.01 21.35 14.06
CA SER A 61 -25.69 21.59 12.78
C SER A 61 -25.12 22.81 12.05
N GLY A 62 -24.24 22.56 11.09
CA GLY A 62 -23.53 23.59 10.35
C GLY A 62 -22.33 23.03 9.58
N ALA A 63 -21.35 23.90 9.30
CA ALA A 63 -20.19 23.60 8.45
C ALA A 63 -19.37 22.36 8.91
N LYS A 64 -19.30 22.10 10.22
CA LYS A 64 -18.55 20.96 10.78
C LYS A 64 -19.11 19.60 10.34
N ARG A 65 -20.45 19.47 10.31
CA ARG A 65 -21.11 18.25 9.83
C ARG A 65 -20.92 18.05 8.33
N GLN A 66 -20.96 19.14 7.54
CA GLN A 66 -20.78 19.07 6.09
C GLN A 66 -19.32 18.71 5.71
N ILE A 67 -18.34 19.30 6.39
CA ILE A 67 -16.92 18.97 6.21
C ILE A 67 -16.65 17.51 6.62
N SER A 68 -17.23 17.05 7.74
CA SER A 68 -17.06 15.64 8.15
C SER A 68 -17.63 14.66 7.11
N GLY A 69 -18.75 15.01 6.46
CA GLY A 69 -19.34 14.19 5.39
C GLY A 69 -18.46 14.13 4.13
N ILE A 70 -17.83 15.25 3.76
CA ILE A 70 -16.88 15.30 2.64
C ILE A 70 -15.62 14.50 2.97
N VAL A 71 -15.08 14.62 4.19
CA VAL A 71 -13.90 13.87 4.64
C VAL A 71 -14.21 12.36 4.74
N PHE A 72 -15.39 12.00 5.25
CA PHE A 72 -15.83 10.61 5.35
C PHE A 72 -16.06 9.99 3.96
N GLY A 73 -16.84 10.66 3.11
CA GLY A 73 -17.11 10.20 1.74
C GLY A 73 -15.85 10.19 0.85
N GLY A 74 -15.00 11.21 0.98
CA GLY A 74 -13.71 11.29 0.29
C GLY A 74 -12.74 10.21 0.75
N GLY A 75 -12.64 9.96 2.05
CA GLY A 75 -11.83 8.86 2.61
C GLY A 75 -12.29 7.50 2.10
N LEU A 76 -13.60 7.23 2.09
CA LEU A 76 -14.13 5.99 1.52
C LEU A 76 -13.89 5.87 0.02
N ALA A 77 -14.01 6.95 -0.76
CA ALA A 77 -13.77 6.93 -2.19
C ALA A 77 -12.29 6.65 -2.54
N LEU A 78 -11.36 7.28 -1.81
CA LEU A 78 -9.92 7.10 -2.02
C LEU A 78 -9.44 5.70 -1.61
N PHE A 79 -10.06 5.10 -0.58
CA PHE A 79 -9.72 3.76 -0.09
C PHE A 79 -10.73 2.67 -0.50
N ALA A 80 -11.55 2.91 -1.52
CA ALA A 80 -12.63 2.01 -1.95
C ALA A 80 -12.12 0.61 -2.33
N ALA A 81 -10.96 0.53 -3.00
CA ALA A 81 -10.33 -0.75 -3.35
C ALA A 81 -9.99 -1.59 -2.11
N GLN A 82 -9.52 -0.93 -1.04
CA GLN A 82 -9.20 -1.59 0.22
C GLN A 82 -10.46 -2.04 0.96
N PHE A 83 -11.53 -1.24 0.89
CA PHE A 83 -12.84 -1.60 1.43
C PHE A 83 -13.43 -2.84 0.74
N LEU A 84 -13.31 -2.93 -0.59
CA LEU A 84 -13.71 -4.12 -1.34
C LEU A 84 -12.95 -5.38 -0.87
N THR A 85 -11.63 -5.31 -0.68
CA THR A 85 -10.83 -6.45 -0.19
C THR A 85 -11.12 -6.86 1.26
N TRP A 86 -11.87 -6.06 2.02
CA TRP A 86 -12.32 -6.45 3.36
C TRP A 86 -13.75 -7.03 3.34
N LEU A 87 -14.58 -6.58 2.39
CA LEU A 87 -15.97 -7.02 2.22
C LEU A 87 -16.10 -8.41 1.54
N PHE A 88 -15.11 -8.78 0.73
CA PHE A 88 -15.05 -10.03 -0.04
C PHE A 88 -13.79 -10.82 0.31
#